data_AF-A0A2D8YCW0-F1
#
_entry.id   AF-A0A2D8YCW0-F1
#
_cell.length_a   1.000
_cell.length_b   1.000
_cell.length_c   1.000
_cell.angle_alpha   90.00
_cell.angle_beta   90.00
_cell.angle_gamma   90.00
#
_symmetry.space_group_name_H-M   'P 1'
#
loop_
_entity.id
_entity.type
_entity.pdbx_description
1 polymer ?
#
loop_
_entity_poly.entity_id
_entity_poly.type
_entity_poly.pdbx_seq_one_letter_code
_entity_poly.pdbx_strand_id
1 'polypeptide(L)'
;MRPEEQDYFDALFACIDEQVFPVVRRVRFDDGTEPQPNECHENAARWVEENPEWRVVPGWLVSGLSAYGCCFDAHSIVADRSGRLFEITLPSATPTAFVSHRGSKAQFENILSCFKQHIYCCNLGG
;
A
#
# COMPACT_ATOMS: atom_id res chain seq x y z
N MET A 1 -16.09 -13.92 0.35
CA MET A 1 -14.66 -13.95 0.00
C MET A 1 -14.35 -15.35 -0.50
N ARG A 2 -13.64 -15.46 -1.61
CA ARG A 2 -13.16 -16.75 -2.15
C ARG A 2 -11.99 -17.25 -1.29
N PRO A 3 -11.74 -18.55 -1.18
CA PRO A 3 -10.66 -19.08 -0.34
C PRO A 3 -9.30 -18.43 -0.62
N GLU A 4 -8.97 -18.23 -1.90
CA GLU A 4 -7.70 -17.62 -2.31
C GLU A 4 -7.54 -16.14 -1.88
N GLU A 5 -8.65 -15.42 -1.71
CA GLU A 5 -8.65 -14.05 -1.22
C GLU A 5 -8.48 -14.02 0.30
N GLN A 6 -9.07 -15.00 1.01
CA GLN A 6 -8.88 -15.16 2.45
C GLN A 6 -7.43 -15.53 2.76
N ASP A 7 -6.88 -16.53 2.05
CA ASP A 7 -5.48 -16.95 2.18
C ASP A 7 -4.51 -15.78 1.94
N TYR A 8 -4.86 -14.89 1.01
CA TYR A 8 -4.07 -13.68 0.74
C TYR A 8 -4.01 -12.75 1.95
N PHE A 9 -5.15 -12.41 2.56
CA PHE A 9 -5.18 -11.52 3.71
C PHE A 9 -4.68 -12.19 4.99
N ASP A 10 -4.86 -13.50 5.15
CA ASP A 10 -4.24 -14.29 6.21
C ASP A 10 -2.71 -14.23 6.13
N ALA A 11 -2.14 -14.43 4.94
CA ALA A 11 -0.70 -14.33 4.72
C ALA A 11 -0.17 -12.90 4.93
N LEU A 12 -0.95 -11.89 4.52
CA LEU A 12 -0.62 -10.48 4.73
C LEU A 12 -0.59 -10.14 6.23
N PHE A 13 -1.61 -10.58 6.98
CA PHE A 13 -1.69 -10.37 8.42
C PHE A 13 -0.61 -11.15 9.18
N ALA A 14 -0.27 -12.37 8.75
CA ALA A 14 0.81 -13.14 9.35
C ALA A 14 2.19 -12.44 9.25
N CYS A 15 2.36 -11.51 8.31
CA CYS A 15 3.58 -10.71 8.14
C CYS A 15 3.41 -9.24 8.60
N ILE A 16 2.36 -8.93 9.37
CA ILE A 16 2.04 -7.54 9.77
C ILE A 16 3.14 -6.88 10.58
N ASP A 17 3.92 -7.65 11.34
CA ASP A 17 5.06 -7.16 12.11
C ASP A 17 6.21 -6.65 11.22
N GLU A 18 6.20 -6.98 9.94
CA GLU A 18 7.13 -6.45 8.94
C GLU A 18 6.65 -5.14 8.31
N GLN A 19 5.55 -4.58 8.80
CA GLN A 19 5.09 -3.27 8.35
C GLN A 19 6.17 -2.20 8.53
N VAL A 20 6.22 -1.29 7.58
CA VAL A 20 7.13 -0.15 7.59
C VAL A 20 6.37 1.15 7.62
N PHE A 21 7.03 2.22 8.04
CA PHE A 21 6.51 3.58 7.95
C PHE A 21 7.27 4.30 6.85
N PRO A 22 6.71 4.42 5.63
CA PRO A 22 7.37 5.10 4.53
C PRO A 22 7.66 6.55 4.87
N VAL A 23 8.70 7.12 4.26
CA VAL A 23 9.02 8.53 4.44
C VAL A 23 7.99 9.37 3.68
N VAL A 24 7.22 10.19 4.40
CA VAL A 24 6.32 11.15 3.74
C VAL A 24 7.16 12.17 3.00
N ARG A 25 6.90 12.31 1.69
CA ARG A 25 7.59 13.25 0.82
C ARG A 25 6.58 13.99 -0.02
N ARG A 26 6.45 15.30 0.21
CA ARG A 26 5.71 16.18 -0.68
C ARG A 26 6.47 16.31 -2.00
N VAL A 27 5.78 16.06 -3.10
CA VAL A 27 6.33 16.15 -4.46
C VAL A 27 5.44 17.03 -5.34
N ARG A 28 5.97 17.41 -6.51
CA ARG A 28 5.23 17.99 -7.62
C ARG A 28 5.58 17.21 -8.87
N PHE A 29 4.62 17.05 -9.76
CA PHE A 29 4.85 16.51 -11.09
C PHE A 29 5.48 17.56 -12.00
N ASP A 30 5.96 17.14 -13.17
CA ASP A 30 6.66 18.00 -14.14
C ASP A 30 5.82 19.20 -14.62
N ASP A 31 4.50 19.07 -14.64
CA ASP A 31 3.57 20.16 -14.96
C ASP A 31 3.29 21.13 -13.78
N GLY A 32 3.94 20.90 -12.63
CA GLY A 32 3.81 21.69 -11.41
C GLY A 32 2.64 21.29 -10.51
N THR A 33 1.79 20.35 -10.93
CA THR A 33 0.65 19.86 -10.12
C THR A 33 1.13 18.98 -8.96
N GLU A 34 0.28 18.86 -7.93
CA GLU A 34 0.53 17.97 -6.78
C GLU A 34 -0.25 16.66 -6.95
N PRO A 35 0.21 15.57 -6.30
CA PRO A 35 -0.53 14.31 -6.21
C PRO A 35 -1.98 14.51 -5.75
N GLN A 36 -2.92 13.92 -6.47
CA GLN A 36 -4.34 14.05 -6.17
C GLN A 36 -4.76 13.12 -5.02
N PRO A 37 -5.53 13.60 -4.02
CA PRO A 37 -6.03 12.74 -2.95
C PRO A 37 -6.83 11.56 -3.51
N ASN A 38 -6.65 10.37 -2.90
CA ASN A 38 -7.31 9.11 -3.29
C ASN A 38 -6.91 8.52 -4.66
N GLU A 39 -5.98 9.14 -5.39
CA GLU A 39 -5.41 8.60 -6.64
C GLU A 39 -4.02 7.99 -6.41
N CYS A 40 -3.86 7.22 -5.32
CA CYS A 40 -2.53 6.78 -4.88
C CYS A 40 -1.80 5.91 -5.90
N HIS A 41 -2.52 5.06 -6.63
CA HIS A 41 -1.95 4.21 -7.67
C HIS A 41 -1.52 5.01 -8.90
N GLU A 42 -2.37 5.92 -9.36
CA GLU A 42 -2.13 6.79 -10.51
C GLU A 42 -1.00 7.79 -10.21
N ASN A 43 -0.99 8.39 -9.03
CA ASN A 43 0.08 9.29 -8.58
C ASN A 43 1.44 8.57 -8.53
N ALA A 44 1.49 7.36 -7.96
CA ALA A 44 2.71 6.58 -7.89
C ALA A 44 3.20 6.17 -9.28
N ALA A 45 2.29 5.73 -10.16
CA ALA A 45 2.62 5.39 -11.54
C ALA A 45 3.17 6.59 -12.31
N ARG A 46 2.49 7.73 -12.23
CA ARG A 46 2.91 8.99 -12.85
C ARG A 46 4.27 9.45 -12.34
N TRP A 47 4.51 9.38 -11.03
CA TRP A 47 5.80 9.75 -10.46
C TRP A 47 6.94 8.93 -11.05
N VAL A 48 6.75 7.63 -11.23
CA VAL A 48 7.75 6.72 -11.81
C VAL A 48 7.91 6.93 -13.32
N GLU A 49 6.84 7.30 -14.03
CA GLU A 49 6.92 7.68 -15.44
C GLU A 49 7.81 8.93 -15.64
N GLU A 50 7.66 9.94 -14.76
CA GLU A 50 8.45 11.17 -14.77
C GLU A 50 9.85 10.96 -14.15
N ASN A 51 10.03 9.96 -13.29
CA ASN A 51 11.29 9.65 -12.61
C ASN A 51 11.66 8.15 -12.77
N PRO A 52 12.21 7.74 -13.93
CA PRO A 52 12.37 6.33 -14.29
C PRO A 52 13.30 5.51 -13.38
N GLU A 53 14.09 6.15 -12.53
CA GLU A 53 14.89 5.44 -11.53
C GLU A 53 14.13 4.96 -10.29
N TRP A 54 12.89 5.41 -10.15
CA TRP A 54 12.00 4.99 -9.09
C TRP A 54 11.19 3.78 -9.52
N ARG A 55 10.54 3.12 -8.56
CA ARG A 55 9.59 2.04 -8.85
C ARG A 55 8.35 2.17 -8.00
N VAL A 56 7.22 1.73 -8.55
CA VAL A 56 5.97 1.58 -7.80
C VAL A 56 6.11 0.37 -6.89
N VAL A 57 5.68 0.53 -5.64
CA VAL A 57 5.56 -0.54 -4.65
C VAL A 57 4.09 -0.64 -4.25
N PRO A 58 3.35 -1.62 -4.80
CA PRO A 58 1.98 -1.87 -4.39
C PRO A 58 1.94 -2.51 -2.99
N GLY A 59 0.87 -2.26 -2.25
CA GLY A 59 0.69 -2.84 -0.93
C GLY A 59 -0.55 -2.31 -0.24
N TRP A 60 -0.49 -2.28 1.08
CA TRP A 60 -1.64 -1.97 1.93
C TRP A 60 -1.22 -1.05 3.06
N LEU A 61 -1.95 0.05 3.23
CA LEU A 61 -1.91 0.78 4.49
C LEU A 61 -2.62 -0.03 5.56
N VAL A 62 -2.09 0.01 6.77
CA VAL A 62 -2.61 -0.72 7.92
C VAL A 62 -3.14 0.27 8.93
N SER A 63 -4.42 0.13 9.29
CA SER A 63 -5.04 0.94 10.34
C SER A 63 -5.80 0.07 11.33
N GLY A 64 -5.98 0.57 12.56
CA GLY A 64 -6.74 -0.12 13.60
C GLY A 64 -6.16 -1.47 14.06
N LEU A 65 -4.85 -1.69 13.90
CA LEU A 65 -4.20 -2.94 14.30
C LEU A 65 -4.42 -3.23 15.79
N SER A 66 -4.95 -4.42 16.07
CA SER A 66 -5.19 -4.94 17.41
C SER A 66 -5.12 -6.47 17.43
N ALA A 67 -5.24 -7.08 18.61
CA ALA A 67 -5.36 -8.54 18.74
C ALA A 67 -6.61 -9.13 18.05
N TYR A 68 -7.56 -8.29 17.65
CA TYR A 68 -8.80 -8.71 17.00
C TYR A 68 -8.76 -8.57 15.47
N GLY A 69 -7.72 -7.94 14.92
CA GLY A 69 -7.59 -7.69 13.49
C GLY A 69 -7.14 -6.27 13.16
N CYS A 70 -7.32 -5.89 11.90
CA CYS A 70 -6.94 -4.59 11.34
C CYS A 70 -7.74 -4.27 10.07
N CYS A 71 -7.57 -3.05 9.57
CA CYS A 71 -8.05 -2.65 8.25
C CYS A 71 -6.86 -2.52 7.30
N PHE A 72 -7.00 -3.12 6.11
CA PHE A 72 -6.08 -2.98 5.00
C PHE A 72 -6.69 -2.08 3.93
N ASP A 73 -6.06 -0.95 3.66
CA ASP A 73 -6.44 -0.03 2.58
C ASP A 73 -5.47 -0.19 1.41
N ALA A 74 -5.98 -0.54 0.24
CA ALA A 74 -5.15 -0.75 -0.94
C ALA A 74 -4.40 0.54 -1.29
N HIS A 75 -3.09 0.42 -1.50
CA HIS A 75 -2.24 1.59 -1.63
C HIS A 75 -1.05 1.34 -2.53
N SER A 76 -0.43 2.41 -3.02
CA SER A 76 0.83 2.33 -3.75
C SER A 76 1.72 3.49 -3.39
N ILE A 77 2.96 3.14 -3.08
CA ILE A 77 4.02 4.08 -2.74
C ILE A 77 5.16 3.93 -3.75
N VAL A 78 6.21 4.71 -3.60
CA VAL A 78 7.37 4.65 -4.50
C VAL A 78 8.63 4.28 -3.73
N ALA A 79 9.55 3.58 -4.40
CA ALA A 79 10.88 3.31 -3.88
C ALA A 79 11.95 3.97 -4.75
N ASP A 80 12.98 4.50 -4.11
CA ASP A 80 14.16 5.00 -4.79
C ASP A 80 15.13 3.85 -5.20
N ARG A 81 16.25 4.21 -5.84
CA ARG A 81 17.30 3.25 -6.24
C ARG A 81 17.89 2.45 -5.09
N SER A 82 17.86 2.96 -3.86
CA SER A 82 18.36 2.26 -2.66
C SER A 82 17.32 1.30 -2.08
N GLY A 83 16.09 1.33 -2.59
CA GLY A 83 14.96 0.57 -2.06
C GLY A 83 14.25 1.24 -0.89
N ARG A 84 14.60 2.49 -0.56
CA ARG A 84 13.92 3.25 0.49
C ARG A 84 12.53 3.64 0.02
N LEU A 85 11.53 3.47 0.88
CA LEU A 85 10.12 3.68 0.56
C LEU A 85 9.65 5.09 0.93
N PHE A 86 8.85 5.69 0.05
CA PHE A 86 8.32 7.04 0.18
C PHE A 86 6.83 7.10 -0.09
N GLU A 87 6.11 7.71 0.85
CA GLU A 87 4.71 8.08 0.69
C GLU A 87 4.64 9.47 0.02
N ILE A 88 4.21 9.50 -1.24
CA ILE A 88 4.09 10.75 -2.02
C ILE A 88 2.65 11.20 -2.23
N THR A 89 1.68 10.34 -1.92
CA THR A 89 0.26 10.48 -2.25
C THR A 89 -0.57 11.06 -1.11
N LEU A 90 -0.04 10.98 0.13
CA LEU A 90 -0.68 11.49 1.35
C LEU A 90 0.24 12.48 2.11
N PRO A 91 0.47 13.70 1.59
CA PRO A 91 1.42 14.65 2.17
C PRO A 91 1.02 15.22 3.55
N SER A 92 -0.19 14.91 4.06
CA SER A 92 -0.69 15.39 5.35
C SER A 92 -1.05 14.28 6.35
N ALA A 93 -0.80 13.00 6.03
CA ALA A 93 -1.12 11.92 6.95
C ALA A 93 0.02 11.72 7.97
N THR A 94 -0.37 11.57 9.23
CA THR A 94 0.44 10.87 10.23
C THR A 94 1.11 9.65 9.59
N PRO A 95 2.38 9.32 9.91
CA PRO A 95 3.02 8.13 9.36
C PRO A 95 2.12 6.91 9.54
N THR A 96 1.64 6.36 8.43
CA THR A 96 0.78 5.18 8.42
C THR A 96 1.62 3.96 8.11
N ALA A 97 1.36 2.88 8.83
CA ALA A 97 2.01 1.61 8.58
C ALA A 97 1.64 1.09 7.19
N PHE A 98 2.61 0.48 6.51
CA PHE A 98 2.47 -0.06 5.17
C PHE A 98 3.07 -1.45 5.08
N VAL A 99 2.36 -2.38 4.47
CA VAL A 99 2.87 -3.71 4.11
C VAL A 99 2.91 -3.85 2.60
N SER A 100 4.11 -4.10 2.07
CA SER A 100 4.33 -4.34 0.64
C SER A 100 3.63 -5.63 0.21
N HIS A 101 2.97 -5.58 -0.94
CA HIS A 101 2.52 -6.78 -1.63
C HIS A 101 3.75 -7.59 -2.10
N ARG A 102 3.78 -8.90 -1.80
CA ARG A 102 4.92 -9.79 -2.13
C ARG A 102 4.78 -10.55 -3.45
N GLY A 103 3.62 -10.47 -4.10
CA GLY A 103 3.38 -11.09 -5.40
C GLY A 103 3.74 -10.18 -6.57
N SER A 104 3.36 -10.63 -7.75
CA SER A 104 3.46 -9.87 -9.00
C SER A 104 2.45 -8.73 -9.05
N LYS A 105 2.75 -7.71 -9.86
CA LYS A 105 1.81 -6.60 -10.15
C LYS A 105 0.44 -7.10 -10.61
N ALA A 106 0.38 -8.11 -11.49
CA ALA A 106 -0.88 -8.67 -11.98
C ALA A 106 -1.71 -9.34 -10.86
N GLN A 107 -1.05 -9.99 -9.89
CA GLN A 107 -1.75 -10.54 -8.72
C GLN A 107 -2.32 -9.42 -7.85
N PHE A 108 -1.55 -8.34 -7.64
CA PHE A 108 -2.05 -7.18 -6.92
C PHE A 108 -3.25 -6.53 -7.61
N GLU A 109 -3.18 -6.32 -8.93
CA GLU A 109 -4.29 -5.76 -9.73
C GLU A 109 -5.56 -6.62 -9.65
N ASN A 110 -5.41 -7.96 -9.65
CA ASN A 110 -6.53 -8.88 -9.46
C ASN A 110 -7.18 -8.68 -8.08
N ILE A 111 -6.39 -8.66 -7.00
CA ILE A 111 -6.93 -8.40 -5.65
C ILE A 111 -7.57 -7.00 -5.57
N LEU A 112 -6.92 -5.98 -6.14
CA LEU A 112 -7.39 -4.60 -6.17
C LEU A 112 -8.73 -4.43 -6.91
N SER A 113 -9.01 -5.30 -7.89
CA SER A 113 -10.29 -5.32 -8.61
C SER A 113 -11.46 -5.78 -7.73
N CYS A 114 -11.16 -6.54 -6.66
CA CYS A 114 -12.13 -7.05 -5.71
C CYS A 114 -12.17 -6.22 -4.42
N PHE A 115 -11.02 -5.72 -3.96
CA PHE A 115 -10.88 -5.06 -2.66
C PHE A 115 -10.08 -3.75 -2.79
N LYS A 116 -10.76 -2.63 -2.55
CA LYS A 116 -10.12 -1.34 -2.26
C LYS A 116 -9.76 -1.19 -0.79
N GLN A 117 -10.54 -1.84 0.06
CA GLN A 117 -10.36 -1.91 1.50
C GLN A 117 -10.79 -3.31 1.95
N HIS A 118 -10.12 -3.86 2.96
CA HIS A 118 -10.52 -5.11 3.60
C HIS A 118 -10.38 -5.01 5.13
N ILE A 119 -11.47 -5.27 5.83
CA ILE A 119 -11.46 -5.43 7.29
C ILE A 119 -11.11 -6.90 7.58
N TYR A 120 -9.93 -7.09 8.14
CA TYR A 120 -9.46 -8.39 8.57
C TYR A 120 -9.81 -8.61 10.03
N CYS A 121 -10.50 -9.70 10.32
CA CYS A 121 -10.80 -10.13 11.69
C CYS A 121 -9.99 -11.38 11.99
N CYS A 122 -9.22 -11.37 13.08
CA CYS A 122 -8.59 -12.58 13.57
C CYS A 122 -9.68 -13.55 14.00
N ASN A 123 -9.68 -14.76 13.44
CA ASN A 123 -10.44 -15.86 14.02
C ASN A 123 -9.80 -16.22 15.35
N LEU A 124 -10.29 -15.60 16.43
CA LEU A 124 -10.03 -16.05 17.79
C LEU A 124 -10.76 -17.38 17.97
N GLY A 125 -10.17 -18.45 17.45
CA GLY A 125 -10.58 -19.81 17.79
C GLY A 125 -10.37 -20.00 19.29
N GLY A 126 -11.46 -20.19 20.02
CA GLY A 126 -11.46 -20.79 21.35
C GLY A 126 -11.29 -22.30 21.29
#